data_AF-A0A931QX27-F1
#
_entry.id   AF-A0A931QX27-F1
#
_cell.length_a   1.000
_cell.length_b   1.000
_cell.length_c   1.000
_cell.angle_alpha   90.00
_cell.angle_beta   90.00
_cell.angle_gamma   90.00
#
_symmetry.space_group_name_H-M   'P 1'
#
loop_
_entity.id
_entity.type
_entity.pdbx_description
1 polymer ?
#
loop_
_entity_poly.entity_id
_entity_poly.type
_entity_poly.pdbx_seq_one_letter_code
_entity_poly.pdbx_strand_id
1 'polypeptide(L)' 'MVVRMRSTRGHTGNRRAHHKLAKPALSKDESGNMHLRHRATKVGHYRGRKV' A
#
# COMPACT_ATOMS: atom_id res chain seq x y z
N MET A 1 -5.69 -32.62 9.25
CA MET A 1 -6.96 -32.37 8.53
C MET A 1 -6.63 -32.27 7.04
N VAL A 2 -7.25 -33.09 6.19
CA VAL A 2 -6.97 -33.12 4.73
C VAL A 2 -8.18 -32.58 3.98
N VAL A 3 -7.94 -31.77 2.95
CA VAL A 3 -8.99 -31.32 2.04
C VAL A 3 -9.34 -32.47 1.10
N ARG A 4 -10.53 -33.06 1.29
CA ARG A 4 -11.00 -34.23 0.54
C ARG A 4 -11.49 -33.89 -0.88
N MET A 5 -11.95 -32.65 -1.11
CA MET A 5 -12.47 -32.17 -2.41
C MET A 5 -12.00 -30.74 -2.70
N ARG A 6 -11.87 -30.38 -3.99
CA ARG A 6 -11.44 -29.04 -4.40
C ARG A 6 -12.51 -28.00 -4.05
N SER A 7 -12.07 -26.88 -3.48
CA SER A 7 -12.92 -25.69 -3.29
C SER A 7 -13.30 -25.10 -4.65
N THR A 8 -14.55 -24.66 -4.78
CA THR A 8 -15.04 -24.02 -6.02
C THR A 8 -14.30 -22.70 -6.27
N ARG A 9 -14.26 -22.25 -7.53
CA ARG A 9 -13.66 -20.95 -7.89
C ARG A 9 -14.35 -19.80 -7.15
N GLY A 10 -15.68 -19.87 -6.97
CA GLY A 10 -16.47 -18.88 -6.21
C GLY A 10 -16.06 -18.78 -4.74
N HIS A 11 -15.90 -19.91 -4.04
CA HIS A 11 -15.43 -19.91 -2.65
C HIS A 11 -14.01 -19.34 -2.51
N THR A 12 -13.13 -19.65 -3.46
CA THR A 12 -11.78 -19.07 -3.47
C THR A 12 -11.80 -17.57 -3.74
N GLY A 13 -12.67 -17.10 -4.64
CA GLY A 13 -12.87 -15.67 -4.89
C GLY A 13 -13.38 -14.93 -3.66
N ASN A 14 -14.46 -15.42 -3.03
CA ASN A 14 -15.05 -14.81 -1.84
C ASN A 14 -14.06 -14.76 -0.68
N ARG A 15 -13.31 -15.84 -0.44
CA ARG A 15 -12.26 -15.86 0.59
C ARG A 15 -11.19 -14.78 0.34
N ARG A 16 -10.81 -14.54 -0.92
CA ARG A 16 -9.80 -13.54 -1.30
C ARG A 16 -10.35 -12.14 -1.49
N ALA A 17 -11.67 -11.93 -1.39
CA ALA A 17 -12.30 -10.61 -1.63
C ALA A 17 -11.76 -9.51 -0.71
N HIS A 18 -11.32 -9.88 0.49
CA HIS A 18 -10.77 -8.95 1.48
C HIS A 18 -9.23 -8.80 1.41
N HIS A 19 -8.53 -9.51 0.53
CA HIS A 19 -7.06 -9.52 0.47
C HIS A 19 -6.47 -8.36 -0.33
N LYS A 20 -7.26 -7.32 -0.63
CA LYS A 20 -6.80 -6.19 -1.44
C LYS A 20 -5.87 -5.28 -0.62
N LEU A 21 -4.72 -4.92 -1.19
CA LEU A 21 -3.83 -3.93 -0.59
C LEU A 21 -4.35 -2.50 -0.82
N ALA A 22 -4.26 -1.67 0.21
CA ALA A 22 -4.56 -0.24 0.11
C ALA A 22 -3.36 0.52 -0.50
N LYS A 23 -3.66 1.52 -1.35
CA LYS A 23 -2.62 2.39 -1.89
C LYS A 23 -2.10 3.32 -0.80
N PRO A 24 -0.78 3.56 -0.72
CA PRO A 24 -0.23 4.55 0.22
C PRO A 24 -0.63 5.96 -0.20
N ALA A 25 -0.79 6.86 0.78
CA ALA A 25 -1.01 8.27 0.53
C ALA A 25 0.31 8.97 0.18
N LEU A 26 0.51 9.24 -1.10
CA LEU A 26 1.69 9.94 -1.62
C LEU A 26 1.42 11.43 -1.79
N SER A 27 2.42 12.25 -1.49
CA SER A 27 2.44 13.70 -1.70
C SER A 27 3.72 14.09 -2.43
N LYS A 28 3.71 15.27 -3.06
CA LYS A 28 4.87 15.84 -3.75
C LYS A 28 5.48 16.92 -2.88
N ASP A 29 6.79 16.89 -2.76
CA ASP A 29 7.59 17.94 -2.16
C ASP A 29 7.79 19.12 -3.15
N GLU A 30 8.28 20.25 -2.67
CA GLU A 30 8.58 21.44 -3.48
C GLU A 30 9.62 21.13 -4.58
N SER A 31 10.57 20.24 -4.30
CA SER A 31 11.57 19.76 -5.26
C SER A 31 11.04 18.69 -6.23
N GLY A 32 9.74 18.40 -6.23
CA GLY A 32 9.10 17.43 -7.13
C GLY A 32 9.24 15.96 -6.73
N ASN A 33 9.91 15.66 -5.61
CA ASN A 33 10.07 14.30 -5.11
C ASN A 33 8.78 13.78 -4.46
N MET A 34 8.51 12.49 -4.64
CA MET A 34 7.38 11.83 -3.98
C MET A 34 7.75 11.34 -2.59
N HIS A 35 6.91 11.63 -1.61
CA HIS A 35 7.05 11.13 -0.25
C HIS A 35 5.70 10.69 0.32
N LEU A 36 5.75 9.90 1.40
CA LEU A 36 4.55 9.56 2.16
C LEU A 36 4.04 10.80 2.90
N ARG A 37 2.73 11.00 2.93
CA ARG A 37 2.13 12.11 3.70
C ARG A 37 2.65 12.11 5.14
N HIS A 38 3.02 13.31 5.62
CA HIS A 38 3.55 13.55 6.96
C HIS A 38 4.86 12.82 7.29
N ARG A 39 5.62 12.40 6.28
CA ARG A 39 6.97 11.87 6.44
C ARG A 39 7.95 12.71 5.65
N ALA A 40 9.20 12.69 6.09
CA ALA A 40 10.30 13.29 5.34
C ALA A 40 10.51 12.55 4.01
N THR A 41 10.87 13.32 2.99
CA THR A 41 11.35 12.84 1.70
C THR A 41 12.66 12.08 1.91
N LYS A 42 12.95 11.08 1.06
CA LYS A 42 14.22 10.33 1.10
C LYS A 42 15.47 11.21 0.96
N VAL A 43 15.31 12.40 0.41
CA VAL A 43 16.37 13.41 0.19
C VAL A 43 16.59 14.28 1.45
N GLY A 44 15.85 14.04 2.54
CA GLY A 44 15.96 14.81 3.77
C GLY A 44 15.23 16.14 3.69
N HIS A 45 14.00 16.14 3.17
CA HIS A 45 13.17 17.34 3.12
C HIS A 45 11.80 17.09 3.76
N TYR A 46 11.33 18.04 4.58
CA TYR A 46 10.00 18.00 5.18
C TYR A 46 9.47 19.42 5.34
N ARG A 47 8.29 19.71 4.80
CA ARG A 47 7.64 21.04 4.87
C ARG A 47 8.59 22.18 4.42
N GLY A 48 9.28 22.00 3.30
CA GLY A 48 10.20 23.01 2.72
C GLY A 48 11.53 23.20 3.47
N ARG A 49 11.81 22.40 4.51
CA ARG A 49 13.07 22.47 5.27
C ARG A 49 13.91 21.23 5.01
N LYS A 50 15.24 21.40 4.94
CA LYS A 50 16.21 20.29 4.91
C LYS A 50 16.38 19.72 6.32
N VAL A 51 16.25 18.40 6.46
CA VAL A 51 16.26 17.64 7.72
C VAL A 51 17.10 16.39 7.57
#